data_AF-A0A7V6LRS4-F1
#
_entry.id   AF-A0A7V6LRS4-F1
#
_cell.length_a   1.000
_cell.length_b   1.000
_cell.length_c   1.000
_cell.angle_alpha   90.00
_cell.angle_beta   90.00
_cell.angle_gamma   90.00
#
_symmetry.space_group_name_H-M   'P 1'
#
loop_
_entity.id
_entity.type
_entity.pdbx_description
1 polymer ?
#
loop_
_entity_poly.entity_id
_entity_poly.type
_entity_poly.pdbx_seq_one_letter_code
_entity_poly.pdbx_strand_id
1 'polypeptide(L)' 'DTGMVLDKLGIAVRTGTHCAQPVMRRFGIEGTVRASLCFYNTFEEIDRLAEGIERVKSMF' A
#
# COMPACT_ATOMS: atom_id res chain seq x y z
N ASP A 1 -7.80 8.56 0.12
CA ASP A 1 -6.38 8.30 0.43
C ASP A 1 -6.26 6.90 1.04
N THR A 2 -5.84 5.92 0.25
CA THR A 2 -5.64 4.53 0.69
C THR A 2 -4.65 4.41 1.83
N GLY A 3 -3.61 5.24 1.86
CA GLY A 3 -2.59 5.20 2.92
C GLY A 3 -3.17 5.54 4.28
N MET A 4 -3.98 6.61 4.36
CA MET A 4 -4.66 6.99 5.60
C MET A 4 -5.66 5.93 6.09
N VAL A 5 -6.34 5.22 5.19
CA VAL A 5 -7.29 4.17 5.58
C VAL A 5 -6.54 2.97 6.16
N LEU A 6 -5.47 2.51 5.50
CA LEU A 6 -4.66 1.40 5.98
C LEU A 6 -3.94 1.72 7.31
N ASP A 7 -3.46 2.96 7.47
CA ASP A 7 -2.85 3.43 8.72
C ASP A 7 -3.82 3.35 9.91
N LYS A 8 -5.10 3.74 9.71
CA LYS A 8 -6.15 3.58 10.73
C LYS A 8 -6.46 2.13 11.09
N LEU A 9 -6.11 1.17 10.22
CA LEU A 9 -6.20 -0.27 10.49
C LEU A 9 -4.92 -0.84 11.12
N GLY A 10 -3.95 0.04 11.43
CA GLY A 10 -2.64 -0.31 11.98
C GLY A 10 -1.71 -0.94 10.95
N ILE A 11 -1.89 -0.66 9.65
CA ILE A 11 -1.10 -1.23 8.56
C ILE A 11 -0.26 -0.11 7.92
N ALA A 12 1.04 -0.14 8.17
CA ALA A 12 1.97 0.83 7.63
C ALA A 12 2.34 0.50 6.17
N VAL A 13 2.03 1.42 5.26
CA VAL A 13 2.42 1.37 3.84
C VAL A 13 2.97 2.72 3.40
N ARG A 14 3.69 2.76 2.27
CA ARG A 14 4.09 4.02 1.65
C ARG A 14 3.22 4.32 0.44
N THR A 15 2.79 5.57 0.30
CA THR A 15 2.09 6.08 -0.89
C THR A 15 2.95 7.11 -1.63
N GLY A 16 2.69 7.27 -2.92
CA GLY A 16 3.32 8.28 -3.77
C GLY A 16 4.29 7.70 -4.79
N THR A 17 5.34 8.45 -5.11
CA THR A 17 6.24 8.17 -6.25
C THR A 17 7.45 7.36 -5.86
N HIS A 18 7.68 7.13 -4.56
CA HIS A 18 8.79 6.35 -3.99
C HIS A 18 10.17 6.80 -4.47
N CYS A 19 10.34 8.11 -4.69
CA CYS A 19 11.54 8.71 -5.28
C CYS A 19 11.86 8.16 -6.70
N ALA A 20 10.87 7.60 -7.39
CA ALA A 20 11.01 6.93 -8.69
C ALA A 20 10.09 7.55 -9.77
N GLN A 21 10.04 8.88 -9.85
CA GLN A 21 9.21 9.63 -10.81
C GLN A 21 9.33 9.14 -12.27
N PRO A 22 10.52 8.76 -12.80
CA PRO A 22 10.62 8.24 -14.17
C PRO A 22 9.83 6.94 -14.39
N VAL A 23 9.76 6.07 -13.38
CA VAL A 23 9.00 4.81 -13.43
C VAL A 23 7.50 5.10 -13.48
N MET A 24 7.04 6.02 -12.62
CA MET A 24 5.63 6.47 -12.61
C MET A 24 5.21 7.01 -13.99
N ARG A 25 6.06 7.84 -14.61
CA ARG A 25 5.85 8.33 -15.99
C ARG A 25 5.81 7.22 -17.04
N ARG A 26 6.68 6.21 -16.94
CA ARG A 26 6.72 5.07 -17.87
C ARG A 26 5.44 4.24 -17.84
N PHE A 27 4.80 4.14 -16.68
CA PHE A 27 3.53 3.41 -16.50
C PHE A 27 2.28 4.30 -16.60
N GLY A 28 2.44 5.62 -16.76
CA GLY A 28 1.32 6.54 -16.89
C GLY A 28 0.48 6.69 -15.62
N ILE A 29 1.08 6.50 -14.44
CA ILE A 29 0.42 6.61 -13.13
C ILE A 29 1.06 7.71 -12.30
N GLU A 30 0.31 8.32 -11.38
CA GLU A 30 0.81 9.40 -10.52
C GLU A 30 1.58 8.89 -9.29
N GLY A 31 1.30 7.66 -8.88
CA GLY A 31 1.91 7.03 -7.72
C GLY A 31 1.34 5.65 -7.46
N THR A 32 1.90 4.98 -6.46
CA THR A 32 1.45 3.64 -6.03
C THR A 32 1.38 3.57 -4.52
N VAL A 33 0.62 2.60 -4.02
CA VAL A 33 0.73 2.12 -2.64
C VAL A 33 1.71 0.96 -2.62
N ARG A 34 2.70 0.99 -1.74
CA ARG A 34 3.73 -0.05 -1.63
C ARG A 34 3.79 -0.59 -0.21
N ALA A 35 3.50 -1.88 -0.08
CA ALA A 35 3.89 -2.69 1.07
C ALA A 35 5.27 -3.31 0.80
N SER A 36 6.14 -3.33 1.79
CA SER A 36 7.51 -3.87 1.66
C SER A 36 7.73 -4.86 2.79
N LEU A 37 7.84 -6.14 2.44
CA LEU A 37 8.00 -7.24 3.40
C LEU A 37 9.48 -7.47 3.74
N CYS A 38 9.75 -7.89 4.97
CA CYS A 38 11.05 -8.26 5.50
C CYS A 38 10.95 -9.59 6.25
N PHE A 39 12.09 -10.15 6.67
CA PHE A 39 12.17 -11.47 7.32
C PHE A 39 11.40 -11.57 8.65
N TYR A 40 11.13 -10.43 9.29
CA TYR A 40 10.39 -10.37 10.55
C TYR A 40 8.87 -10.24 10.35
N ASN A 41 8.40 -10.10 9.10
CA ASN A 41 6.96 -10.08 8.85
C ASN A 41 6.36 -11.48 8.95
N THR A 42 5.07 -11.53 9.28
CA THR A 42 4.33 -12.80 9.45
C THR A 42 3.26 -12.98 8.37
N PHE A 43 2.80 -14.22 8.20
CA PHE A 43 1.66 -14.50 7.32
C PHE A 43 0.38 -13.78 7.78
N GLU A 44 0.16 -13.67 9.10
CA GLU A 44 -0.97 -12.93 9.65
C GLU A 44 -0.94 -11.44 9.28
N GLU A 45 0.24 -10.81 9.23
CA GLU A 45 0.36 -9.43 8.76
C GLU A 45 0.03 -9.28 7.27
N ILE A 46 0.34 -10.29 6.45
CA ILE A 46 -0.03 -10.34 5.04
C ILE A 46 -1.54 -10.48 4.89
N ASP A 47 -2.17 -11.34 5.69
CA ASP A 47 -3.63 -11.51 5.70
C ASP A 47 -4.34 -10.21 6.09
N ARG A 48 -3.87 -9.54 7.15
CA ARG A 48 -4.38 -8.22 7.56
C ARG A 48 -4.22 -7.17 6.46
N LEU A 49 -3.09 -7.17 5.74
CA LEU A 49 -2.90 -6.29 4.58
C LEU A 49 -3.91 -6.58 3.47
N ALA A 50 -4.15 -7.85 3.13
CA ALA A 50 -5.10 -8.26 2.11
C ALA A 50 -6.54 -7.84 2.45
N GLU A 51 -6.98 -8.10 3.69
CA GLU A 51 -8.29 -7.65 4.20
C GLU A 51 -8.42 -6.12 4.17
N GLY A 52 -7.35 -5.41 4.56
CA GLY A 52 -7.29 -3.96 4.52
C GLY A 52 -7.46 -3.41 3.09
N ILE A 53 -6.83 -4.05 2.09
CA ILE A 53 -6.94 -3.66 0.68
C ILE A 53 -8.37 -3.87 0.15
N GLU A 54 -9.00 -5.01 0.44
CA GLU A 54 -10.40 -5.24 0.02
C GLU A 54 -11.36 -4.26 0.68
N ARG A 55 -11.14 -3.92 1.95
CA ARG A 55 -11.91 -2.88 2.63
C ARG A 55 -11.76 -1.52 1.95
N VAL A 56 -10.54 -1.09 1.65
CA VAL A 56 -10.29 0.16 0.92
C VAL A 56 -11.03 0.15 -0.42
N LYS A 57 -10.94 -0.95 -1.17
CA LYS A 57 -11.59 -1.10 -2.48
C LYS A 57 -13.11 -0.98 -2.40
N SER A 58 -13.75 -1.44 -1.32
CA SER A 58 -15.20 -1.27 -1.12
C SER A 58 -15.67 0.15 -0.77
N MET A 59 -14.73 1.05 -0.41
CA MET A 59 -15.05 2.45 -0.08
C MET A 59 -15.04 3.38 -1.30
N PHE A 60 -14.64 2.87 -2.46
CA PHE A 60 -14.59 3.58 -3.74
C PHE A 60 -15.54 2.92 -4.75
#